data_AF-I3TMZ6-F1
#
_entry.id   AF-I3TMZ6-F1
#
_cell.length_a   1.000
_cell.length_b   1.000
_cell.length_c   1.000
_cell.angle_alpha   90.00
_cell.angle_beta   90.00
_cell.angle_gamma   90.00
#
_symmetry.space_group_name_H-M   'P 1'
#
loop_
_entity.id
_entity.type
_entity.pdbx_description
1 polymer ?
#
loop_
_entity_poly.entity_id
_entity_poly.type
_entity_poly.pdbx_seq_one_letter_code
_entity_poly.pdbx_strand_id
1 'polypeptide(L)'
;MLTGWYIKYYDRNRPLDMMFLDSRHEPGTKIILAREFQENGQKEMDDLLDFLAGHPSTARFISRKLAKYFISDQPPDDVVQEMTAVYLARDGRIDAMMDVLLDHPSSWQPQGQKVLLPEDWGIAFLNLFGLSTREAAVEVRSASQALGHGVHAARSPKGWPDDRDVWFSPGNMVLRAGLAARMYEALNCRDDLDTALSIYFRNASIDVLATIRGAPTLKDAYGLIAASPHFCLR
;
A
#
# COMPACT_ATOMS: atom_id res chain seq x y z
N MET A 1 21.81 -22.62 -8.29
CA MET A 1 21.18 -21.32 -7.91
C MET A 1 20.27 -21.35 -6.69
N LEU A 2 19.02 -21.85 -6.76
CA LEU A 2 18.05 -21.77 -5.64
C LEU A 2 18.16 -22.94 -4.62
N THR A 3 19.03 -23.92 -4.87
CA THR A 3 19.26 -25.08 -3.99
C THR A 3 20.41 -24.83 -3.02
N GLY A 4 20.50 -25.61 -1.95
CA GLY A 4 21.55 -25.47 -0.94
C GLY A 4 21.33 -24.36 0.09
N TRP A 5 20.27 -23.55 -0.02
CA TRP A 5 19.94 -22.49 0.93
C TRP A 5 18.98 -22.96 2.03
N TYR A 6 19.27 -22.57 3.29
CA TYR A 6 18.47 -22.95 4.45
C TYR A 6 18.33 -21.79 5.43
N ILE A 7 17.19 -21.72 6.11
CA ILE A 7 17.02 -20.85 7.29
C ILE A 7 17.72 -21.56 8.46
N LYS A 8 18.77 -20.94 9.00
CA LYS A 8 19.56 -21.50 10.09
C LYS A 8 18.82 -21.44 11.42
N TYR A 9 18.17 -20.31 11.68
CA TYR A 9 17.32 -20.11 12.84
C TYR A 9 16.19 -19.14 12.51
N TYR A 10 15.00 -19.42 13.03
CA TYR A 10 13.87 -18.49 12.94
C TYR A 10 13.70 -17.79 14.29
N ASP A 11 13.96 -16.49 14.30
CA ASP A 11 13.58 -15.59 15.39
C ASP A 11 12.70 -14.49 14.81
N ARG A 12 11.46 -14.40 15.28
CA ARG A 12 10.51 -13.37 14.82
C ARG A 12 10.99 -11.94 15.05
N ASN A 13 11.97 -11.73 15.94
CA ASN A 13 12.52 -10.43 16.29
C ASN A 13 13.83 -10.11 15.58
N ARG A 14 14.32 -10.98 14.69
CA ARG A 14 15.57 -10.78 13.93
C ARG A 14 15.35 -11.05 12.45
N PRO A 15 16.18 -10.45 11.57
CA PRO A 15 16.24 -10.87 10.18
C PRO A 15 16.49 -12.37 10.08
N LEU A 16 15.94 -13.00 9.04
CA LEU A 16 16.20 -14.41 8.76
C LEU A 16 17.70 -14.63 8.56
N ASP A 17 18.27 -15.51 9.37
CA ASP A 17 19.66 -15.95 9.21
C ASP A 17 19.68 -17.13 8.23
N MET A 18 20.28 -16.91 7.06
CA MET A 18 20.36 -17.89 5.99
C MET A 18 21.75 -18.52 5.94
N MET A 19 21.82 -19.82 5.65
CA MET A 19 23.08 -20.52 5.41
C MET A 19 23.06 -21.23 4.06
N PHE A 20 24.24 -21.29 3.43
CA PHE A 20 24.49 -22.03 2.21
C PHE A 20 25.23 -23.33 2.51
N LEU A 21 24.70 -24.45 2.03
CA LEU A 21 25.30 -25.78 2.13
C LEU A 21 25.66 -26.27 0.73
N ASP A 22 26.94 -26.18 0.41
CA ASP A 22 27.50 -26.56 -0.89
C ASP A 22 27.17 -28.02 -1.26
N SER A 23 27.25 -28.93 -0.29
CA SER A 23 26.91 -30.36 -0.46
C SER A 23 25.43 -30.64 -0.81
N ARG A 24 24.57 -29.63 -0.72
CA ARG A 24 23.14 -29.70 -1.08
C ARG A 24 22.78 -28.73 -2.21
N HIS A 25 23.79 -28.12 -2.82
CA HIS A 25 23.63 -27.30 -4.00
C HIS A 25 23.57 -28.19 -5.25
N GLU A 26 22.77 -27.78 -6.23
CA GLU A 26 22.74 -28.43 -7.53
C GLU A 26 23.95 -27.90 -8.33
N PRO A 27 24.93 -28.75 -8.68
CA PRO A 27 26.16 -28.31 -9.35
C PRO A 27 25.91 -28.02 -10.84
N GLY A 28 26.96 -27.59 -11.55
CA GLY A 28 26.94 -27.38 -13.01
C GLY A 28 26.47 -26.01 -13.46
N THR A 29 26.52 -25.77 -14.78
CA THR A 29 26.06 -24.52 -15.41
C THR A 29 24.53 -24.49 -15.50
N LYS A 30 23.93 -23.32 -15.21
CA LYS A 30 22.49 -23.11 -15.32
C LYS A 30 22.19 -22.05 -16.38
N ILE A 31 21.08 -22.23 -17.10
CA ILE A 31 20.63 -21.29 -18.14
C ILE A 31 19.32 -20.64 -17.68
N ILE A 32 19.31 -19.32 -17.53
CA ILE A 32 18.13 -18.54 -17.15
C ILE A 32 17.98 -17.38 -18.14
N LEU A 33 16.80 -17.25 -18.76
CA LEU A 33 16.52 -16.22 -19.78
C LEU A 33 17.61 -16.15 -20.87
N ALA A 34 18.04 -17.31 -21.36
CA ALA A 34 19.11 -17.47 -22.36
C ALA A 34 20.51 -16.94 -21.93
N ARG A 35 20.72 -16.65 -20.65
CA ARG A 35 22.04 -16.37 -20.06
C ARG A 35 22.56 -17.58 -19.32
N GLU A 36 23.80 -17.95 -19.61
CA GLU A 36 24.54 -18.98 -18.88
C GLU A 36 25.14 -18.39 -17.60
N PHE A 37 25.09 -19.18 -16.53
CA PHE A 37 25.71 -18.90 -15.26
C PHE A 37 26.53 -20.12 -14.84
N GLN A 38 27.84 -19.90 -14.77
CA GLN A 38 28.80 -20.93 -14.39
C GLN A 38 28.65 -21.28 -12.91
N GLU A 39 29.07 -22.49 -12.55
CA GLU A 39 29.05 -22.92 -11.17
C GLU A 39 29.94 -22.02 -10.31
N ASN A 40 29.36 -21.44 -9.26
CA ASN A 40 30.04 -20.48 -8.38
C ASN A 40 29.51 -20.52 -6.93
N GLY A 41 28.90 -21.64 -6.54
CA GLY A 41 28.36 -21.86 -5.21
C GLY A 41 27.38 -20.76 -4.78
N GLN A 42 27.63 -20.16 -3.61
CA GLN A 42 26.75 -19.13 -3.04
C GLN A 42 26.58 -17.91 -3.98
N LYS A 43 27.63 -17.50 -4.70
CA LYS A 43 27.62 -16.31 -5.55
C LYS A 43 26.70 -16.41 -6.76
N GLU A 44 26.34 -17.63 -7.17
CA GLU A 44 25.41 -17.82 -8.29
C GLU A 44 24.06 -17.16 -8.04
N MET A 45 23.61 -17.13 -6.78
CA MET A 45 22.35 -16.49 -6.40
C MET A 45 22.45 -14.97 -6.59
N ASP A 46 23.53 -14.36 -6.09
CA ASP A 46 23.74 -12.92 -6.17
C ASP A 46 23.85 -12.48 -7.65
N ASP A 47 24.65 -13.20 -8.45
CA ASP A 47 24.79 -12.95 -9.89
C ASP A 47 23.45 -13.06 -10.64
N LEU A 48 22.62 -14.05 -10.27
CA LEU A 48 21.28 -14.21 -10.83
C LEU A 48 20.35 -13.05 -10.42
N LEU A 49 20.34 -12.68 -9.14
CA LEU A 49 19.48 -11.63 -8.61
C LEU A 49 19.83 -10.28 -9.23
N ASP A 50 21.12 -9.96 -9.37
CA ASP A 50 21.59 -8.74 -10.04
C ASP A 50 21.17 -8.73 -11.52
N PHE A 51 21.30 -9.85 -12.22
CA PHE A 51 20.82 -9.98 -13.59
C PHE A 51 19.31 -9.76 -13.72
N LEU A 52 18.51 -10.39 -12.86
CA LEU A 52 17.05 -10.25 -12.87
C LEU A 52 16.62 -8.85 -12.46
N ALA A 53 17.29 -8.24 -11.47
CA ALA A 53 17.01 -6.89 -11.00
C ALA A 53 17.32 -5.84 -12.09
N GLY A 54 18.41 -6.02 -12.85
CA GLY A 54 18.78 -5.15 -13.96
C GLY A 54 17.98 -5.35 -15.25
N HIS A 55 17.09 -6.35 -15.32
CA HIS A 55 16.36 -6.65 -16.54
C HIS A 55 15.30 -5.58 -16.87
N PRO A 56 15.14 -5.14 -18.14
CA PRO A 56 14.17 -4.11 -18.53
C PRO A 56 12.72 -4.43 -18.14
N SER A 57 12.32 -5.70 -18.18
CA SER A 57 10.99 -6.13 -17.72
C SER A 57 10.79 -5.90 -16.21
N THR A 58 11.84 -6.06 -15.40
CA THR A 58 11.80 -5.80 -13.96
C THR A 58 11.67 -4.29 -13.70
N ALA A 59 12.49 -3.49 -14.38
CA ALA A 59 12.43 -2.03 -14.33
C ALA A 59 11.02 -1.51 -14.66
N ARG A 60 10.43 -1.99 -15.76
CA ARG A 60 9.07 -1.62 -16.18
C ARG A 60 8.00 -2.09 -15.20
N PHE A 61 8.14 -3.30 -14.66
CA PHE A 61 7.22 -3.85 -13.68
C PHE A 61 7.19 -3.02 -12.40
N ILE A 62 8.37 -2.71 -11.82
CA ILE A 62 8.49 -1.90 -10.60
C ILE A 62 7.95 -0.49 -10.85
N SER A 63 8.33 0.14 -11.97
CA SER A 63 7.84 1.47 -12.35
C SER A 63 6.32 1.51 -12.42
N ARG A 64 5.69 0.54 -13.11
CA ARG A 64 4.24 0.45 -13.22
C ARG A 64 3.57 0.20 -11.87
N LYS A 65 4.17 -0.62 -11.01
CA LYS A 65 3.64 -0.92 -9.67
C LYS A 65 3.63 0.33 -8.79
N LEU A 66 4.73 1.08 -8.76
CA LEU A 66 4.84 2.33 -8.00
C LEU A 66 3.89 3.41 -8.54
N ALA A 67 3.89 3.63 -9.86
CA ALA A 67 2.97 4.57 -10.49
C ALA A 67 1.49 4.19 -10.21
N LYS A 68 1.17 2.89 -10.23
CA LYS A 68 -0.18 2.41 -9.91
C LYS A 68 -0.59 2.69 -8.46
N TYR A 69 0.36 2.56 -7.54
CA TYR A 69 0.11 2.74 -6.11
C TYR A 69 -0.09 4.23 -5.74
N PHE A 70 0.73 5.11 -6.31
CA PHE A 70 0.74 6.53 -5.96
C PHE A 70 -0.16 7.40 -6.84
N ILE A 71 -0.30 7.12 -8.14
CA ILE A 71 -0.98 8.00 -9.10
C ILE A 71 -2.43 7.55 -9.33
N SER A 72 -2.65 6.39 -9.94
CA SER A 72 -3.99 5.89 -10.30
C SER A 72 -3.94 4.40 -10.63
N ASP A 73 -5.08 3.71 -10.70
CA ASP A 73 -5.12 2.29 -11.07
C ASP A 73 -4.58 2.02 -12.49
N GLN A 74 -4.66 3.02 -13.37
CA GLN A 74 -4.16 3.00 -14.74
C GLN A 74 -3.25 4.22 -14.98
N PRO A 75 -2.02 4.20 -14.46
CA PRO A 75 -1.12 5.34 -14.62
C PRO A 75 -0.78 5.53 -16.10
N PRO A 76 -0.63 6.79 -16.57
CA PRO A 76 -0.14 7.09 -17.90
C PRO A 76 1.17 6.34 -18.22
N ASP A 77 1.33 5.91 -19.47
CA ASP A 77 2.52 5.13 -19.86
C ASP A 77 3.81 5.99 -19.93
N ASP A 78 3.70 7.32 -20.06
CA ASP A 78 4.83 8.26 -20.09
C ASP A 78 5.61 8.27 -18.76
N VAL A 79 4.93 8.46 -17.63
CA VAL A 79 5.57 8.42 -16.30
C VAL A 79 6.20 7.05 -16.03
N VAL A 80 5.56 5.96 -16.47
CA VAL A 80 6.13 4.61 -16.34
C VAL A 80 7.40 4.47 -17.17
N GLN A 81 7.44 5.04 -18.38
CA GLN A 81 8.62 5.01 -19.25
C GLN A 81 9.77 5.82 -18.66
N GLU A 82 9.52 7.03 -18.15
CA GLU A 82 10.53 7.89 -17.52
C GLU A 82 11.13 7.23 -16.28
N MET A 83 10.29 6.68 -15.39
CA MET A 83 10.73 5.93 -14.21
C MET A 83 11.55 4.68 -14.61
N THR A 84 11.15 3.98 -15.67
CA THR A 84 11.87 2.80 -16.17
C THR A 84 13.26 3.17 -16.68
N ALA A 85 13.36 4.29 -17.42
CA ALA A 85 14.63 4.78 -17.94
C ALA A 85 15.59 5.15 -16.80
N VAL A 86 15.09 5.84 -15.76
CA VAL A 86 15.91 6.20 -14.59
C VAL A 86 16.33 4.98 -13.78
N TYR A 87 15.45 4.00 -13.58
CA TYR A 87 15.82 2.75 -12.91
C TYR A 87 16.99 2.06 -13.62
N LEU A 88 16.94 1.95 -14.95
CA LEU A 88 18.02 1.31 -15.73
C LEU A 88 19.30 2.15 -15.76
N ALA A 89 19.19 3.48 -15.83
CA ALA A 89 20.34 4.37 -15.85
C ALA A 89 21.04 4.53 -14.48
N ARG A 90 20.36 4.16 -13.39
CA ARG A 90 20.82 4.33 -12.01
C ARG A 90 20.92 3.01 -11.25
N ASP A 91 21.10 1.90 -11.95
CA ASP A 91 21.32 0.57 -11.38
C ASP A 91 20.26 0.16 -10.33
N GLY A 92 19.00 0.42 -10.66
CA GLY A 92 17.86 -0.02 -9.84
C GLY A 92 17.50 0.90 -8.66
N ARG A 93 18.04 2.11 -8.60
CA ARG A 93 17.76 3.07 -7.52
C ARG A 93 16.30 3.54 -7.48
N ILE A 94 15.57 3.03 -6.49
CA ILE A 94 14.14 3.35 -6.26
C ILE A 94 13.92 4.80 -5.87
N ASP A 95 14.81 5.39 -5.07
CA ASP A 95 14.72 6.80 -4.70
C ASP A 95 14.81 7.74 -5.90
N ALA A 96 15.69 7.45 -6.87
CA ALA A 96 15.72 8.20 -8.13
C ALA A 96 14.43 8.03 -8.96
N MET A 97 13.75 6.88 -8.89
CA MET A 97 12.43 6.72 -9.50
C MET A 97 11.36 7.53 -8.78
N MET A 98 11.45 7.64 -7.45
CA MET A 98 10.51 8.42 -6.66
C MET A 98 10.64 9.92 -6.97
N ASP A 99 11.85 10.43 -7.22
CA ASP A 99 12.05 11.81 -7.67
C ASP A 99 11.31 12.07 -8.98
N VAL A 100 11.48 11.19 -9.99
CA VAL A 100 10.73 11.28 -11.26
C VAL A 100 9.23 11.24 -11.02
N LEU A 101 8.76 10.31 -10.18
CA LEU A 101 7.34 10.19 -9.87
C LEU A 101 6.80 11.48 -9.25
N LEU A 102 7.49 12.03 -8.24
CA LEU A 102 7.04 13.21 -7.52
C LEU A 102 7.09 14.48 -8.39
N ASP A 103 8.03 14.57 -9.32
CA ASP A 103 8.15 15.71 -10.24
C ASP A 103 7.20 15.62 -11.46
N HIS A 104 6.69 14.42 -11.78
CA HIS A 104 5.84 14.22 -12.95
C HIS A 104 4.46 14.89 -12.79
N PRO A 105 3.96 15.66 -13.79
CA PRO A 105 2.65 16.33 -13.71
C PRO A 105 1.47 15.39 -13.42
N SER A 106 1.55 14.14 -13.90
CA SER A 106 0.54 13.10 -13.65
C SER A 106 0.33 12.80 -12.17
N SER A 107 1.32 13.04 -11.31
CA SER A 107 1.23 12.77 -9.87
C SER A 107 0.39 13.77 -9.09
N TRP A 108 0.11 14.92 -9.69
CA TRP A 108 -0.63 16.03 -9.06
C TRP A 108 -1.97 16.31 -9.76
N GLN A 109 -2.49 15.31 -10.47
CA GLN A 109 -3.81 15.32 -11.11
C GLN A 109 -4.94 15.35 -10.05
N PRO A 110 -6.20 15.67 -10.43
CA PRO A 110 -7.29 15.89 -9.49
C PRO A 110 -7.53 14.73 -8.51
N GLN A 111 -7.89 15.11 -7.28
CA GLN A 111 -8.11 14.23 -6.12
C GLN A 111 -9.09 13.08 -6.41
N GLY A 112 -8.83 11.92 -5.81
CA GLY A 112 -9.79 10.82 -5.70
C GLY A 112 -9.67 9.71 -6.76
N GLN A 113 -8.48 9.57 -7.36
CA GLN A 113 -8.16 8.46 -8.27
C GLN A 113 -7.92 7.15 -7.53
N LYS A 114 -7.53 7.23 -6.25
CA LYS A 114 -7.26 6.09 -5.39
C LYS A 114 -8.23 6.08 -4.21
N VAL A 115 -8.25 4.97 -3.51
CA VAL A 115 -9.00 4.79 -2.26
C VAL A 115 -8.02 4.52 -1.13
N LEU A 116 -8.30 5.03 0.06
CA LEU A 116 -7.60 4.63 1.27
C LEU A 116 -7.78 3.13 1.49
N LEU A 117 -6.66 2.41 1.61
CA LEU A 117 -6.70 1.01 2.00
C LEU A 117 -7.31 0.91 3.41
N PRO A 118 -7.89 -0.24 3.80
CA PRO A 118 -8.61 -0.33 5.07
C PRO A 118 -7.80 0.05 6.31
N GLU A 119 -6.49 -0.21 6.35
CA GLU A 119 -5.65 0.29 7.45
C GLU A 119 -5.50 1.81 7.41
N ASP A 120 -5.14 2.38 6.25
CA ASP A 120 -4.97 3.82 6.07
C ASP A 120 -6.26 4.57 6.39
N TRP A 121 -7.40 4.02 5.99
CA TRP A 121 -8.73 4.54 6.31
C TRP A 121 -8.98 4.57 7.82
N GLY A 122 -8.62 3.50 8.54
CA GLY A 122 -8.75 3.44 10.00
C GLY A 122 -7.86 4.48 10.69
N ILE A 123 -6.62 4.63 10.23
CA ILE A 123 -5.67 5.64 10.74
C ILE A 123 -6.17 7.06 10.45
N ALA A 124 -6.61 7.32 9.21
CA ALA A 124 -7.18 8.60 8.83
C ALA A 124 -8.42 8.94 9.66
N PHE A 125 -9.24 7.94 10.00
CA PHE A 125 -10.43 8.14 10.83
C PHE A 125 -10.06 8.52 12.26
N LEU A 126 -9.01 7.93 12.84
CA LEU A 126 -8.49 8.34 14.15
C LEU A 126 -7.95 9.78 14.16
N ASN A 127 -7.33 10.21 13.05
CA ASN A 127 -6.80 11.58 12.93
C ASN A 127 -7.90 12.65 13.02
N LEU A 128 -9.15 12.33 12.68
CA LEU A 128 -10.30 13.23 12.88
C LEU A 128 -10.48 13.63 14.35
N PHE A 129 -10.01 12.79 15.27
CA PHE A 129 -10.14 12.96 16.72
C PHE A 129 -8.81 13.31 17.40
N GLY A 130 -7.75 13.51 16.62
CA GLY A 130 -6.40 13.72 17.14
C GLY A 130 -5.81 12.51 17.89
N LEU A 131 -6.33 11.30 17.63
CA LEU A 131 -5.87 10.06 18.26
C LEU A 131 -4.75 9.43 17.44
N SER A 132 -3.78 8.84 18.15
CA SER A 132 -2.70 8.07 17.56
C SER A 132 -3.08 6.60 17.40
N THR A 133 -2.37 5.91 16.48
CA THR A 133 -2.50 4.46 16.32
C THR A 133 -2.07 3.66 17.55
N ARG A 134 -1.28 4.25 18.46
CA ARG A 134 -0.94 3.62 19.74
C ARG A 134 -2.16 3.55 20.67
N GLU A 135 -3.01 4.57 20.65
CA GLU A 135 -4.20 4.67 21.50
C GLU A 135 -5.33 3.76 21.02
N ALA A 136 -5.44 3.53 19.71
CA ALA A 136 -6.56 2.79 19.11
C ALA A 136 -6.11 1.66 18.14
N ALA A 137 -5.00 1.00 18.49
CA ALA A 137 -4.39 -0.02 17.64
C ALA A 137 -5.31 -1.24 17.41
N VAL A 138 -6.11 -1.60 18.42
CA VAL A 138 -7.01 -2.77 18.38
C VAL A 138 -8.17 -2.49 17.42
N GLU A 139 -8.71 -1.29 17.47
CA GLU A 139 -9.83 -0.80 16.68
C GLU A 139 -9.43 -0.75 15.21
N VAL A 140 -8.28 -0.16 14.89
CA VAL A 140 -7.76 -0.11 13.50
C VAL A 140 -7.52 -1.51 12.95
N ARG A 141 -6.87 -2.41 13.72
CA ARG A 141 -6.64 -3.79 13.28
C ARG A 141 -7.95 -4.55 13.06
N SER A 142 -8.91 -4.40 13.97
CA SER A 142 -10.21 -5.05 13.89
C SER A 142 -11.00 -4.55 12.67
N ALA A 143 -11.00 -3.23 12.43
CA ALA A 143 -11.66 -2.63 11.28
C ALA A 143 -11.00 -3.06 9.95
N SER A 144 -9.67 -3.05 9.89
CA SER A 144 -8.92 -3.51 8.71
C SER A 144 -9.22 -4.99 8.40
N GLN A 145 -9.25 -5.84 9.43
CA GLN A 145 -9.62 -7.25 9.31
C GLN A 145 -11.07 -7.44 8.83
N ALA A 146 -12.02 -6.65 9.35
CA ALA A 146 -13.43 -6.71 8.95
C ALA A 146 -13.64 -6.28 7.49
N LEU A 147 -12.80 -5.38 6.98
CA LEU A 147 -12.75 -4.96 5.58
C LEU A 147 -11.92 -5.90 4.69
N GLY A 148 -11.43 -7.02 5.23
CA GLY A 148 -10.70 -8.05 4.47
C GLY A 148 -9.22 -7.76 4.24
N HIS A 149 -8.64 -6.76 4.93
CA HIS A 149 -7.25 -6.36 4.83
C HIS A 149 -6.53 -6.60 6.16
N GLY A 150 -6.08 -7.83 6.40
CA GLY A 150 -5.31 -8.14 7.61
C GLY A 150 -3.92 -7.51 7.56
N VAL A 151 -3.55 -6.76 8.60
CA VAL A 151 -2.22 -6.15 8.74
C VAL A 151 -1.14 -7.24 8.73
N HIS A 152 -0.17 -7.13 7.82
CA HIS A 152 0.87 -8.15 7.56
C HIS A 152 0.33 -9.56 7.26
N ALA A 153 -0.90 -9.69 6.76
CA ALA A 153 -1.56 -10.98 6.54
C ALA A 153 -2.02 -11.19 5.09
N ALA A 154 -1.33 -10.59 4.12
CA ALA A 154 -1.58 -10.86 2.70
C ALA A 154 -1.34 -12.36 2.42
N ARG A 155 -2.28 -13.00 1.72
CA ARG A 155 -2.28 -14.46 1.50
C ARG A 155 -1.19 -14.95 0.54
N SER A 156 -0.57 -14.05 -0.22
CA SER A 156 0.45 -14.40 -1.20
C SER A 156 1.54 -13.34 -1.27
N PRO A 157 2.74 -13.68 -1.79
CA PRO A 157 3.84 -12.73 -1.98
C PRO A 157 3.50 -11.54 -2.89
N LYS A 158 2.43 -11.62 -3.70
CA LYS A 158 1.95 -10.50 -4.52
C LYS A 158 1.49 -9.30 -3.69
N GLY A 159 1.10 -9.53 -2.42
CA GLY A 159 0.53 -8.51 -1.54
C GLY A 159 -0.98 -8.30 -1.75
N TRP A 160 -1.49 -7.20 -1.21
CA TRP A 160 -2.87 -6.77 -1.39
C TRP A 160 -3.09 -6.14 -2.78
N PRO A 161 -4.29 -6.23 -3.37
CA PRO A 161 -4.61 -5.50 -4.58
C PRO A 161 -4.64 -3.99 -4.33
N ASP A 162 -4.15 -3.21 -5.29
CA ASP A 162 -4.15 -1.74 -5.22
C ASP A 162 -5.39 -1.12 -5.88
N ASP A 163 -6.19 -1.93 -6.57
CA ASP A 163 -7.34 -1.50 -7.38
C ASP A 163 -8.46 -0.93 -6.52
N ARG A 164 -8.96 0.25 -6.89
CA ARG A 164 -9.99 0.99 -6.17
C ARG A 164 -11.25 0.16 -5.97
N ASP A 165 -11.71 -0.52 -7.01
CA ASP A 165 -13.00 -1.24 -7.00
C ASP A 165 -13.04 -2.39 -5.99
N VAL A 166 -11.88 -2.92 -5.60
CA VAL A 166 -11.78 -3.95 -4.55
C VAL A 166 -12.15 -3.38 -3.18
N TRP A 167 -11.75 -2.13 -2.91
CA TRP A 167 -11.88 -1.50 -1.59
C TRP A 167 -13.00 -0.47 -1.53
N PHE A 168 -13.49 0.03 -2.67
CA PHE A 168 -14.51 1.06 -2.80
C PHE A 168 -15.82 0.51 -3.38
N SER A 169 -16.35 -0.54 -2.76
CA SER A 169 -17.65 -1.13 -3.12
C SER A 169 -18.79 -0.61 -2.21
N PRO A 170 -20.06 -0.67 -2.64
CA PRO A 170 -21.19 -0.31 -1.78
C PRO A 170 -21.20 -1.07 -0.44
N GLY A 171 -20.86 -2.36 -0.46
CA GLY A 171 -20.75 -3.18 0.75
C GLY A 171 -19.67 -2.67 1.70
N ASN A 172 -18.49 -2.32 1.17
CA ASN A 172 -17.42 -1.75 1.99
C ASN A 172 -17.77 -0.37 2.54
N MET A 173 -18.57 0.45 1.85
CA MET A 173 -19.03 1.74 2.38
C MET A 173 -19.95 1.55 3.58
N VAL A 174 -20.89 0.61 3.50
CA VAL A 174 -21.77 0.27 4.63
C VAL A 174 -20.95 -0.27 5.81
N LEU A 175 -19.98 -1.14 5.55
CA LEU A 175 -19.07 -1.63 6.60
C LEU A 175 -18.26 -0.49 7.23
N ARG A 176 -17.72 0.43 6.43
CA ARG A 176 -16.99 1.61 6.92
C ARG A 176 -17.85 2.49 7.83
N ALA A 177 -19.10 2.78 7.44
CA ALA A 177 -20.02 3.54 8.29
C ALA A 177 -20.26 2.83 9.65
N GLY A 178 -20.53 1.53 9.63
CA GLY A 178 -20.76 0.74 10.84
C GLY A 178 -19.52 0.62 11.73
N LEU A 179 -18.33 0.45 11.13
CA LEU A 179 -17.06 0.40 11.85
C LEU A 179 -16.72 1.75 12.48
N ALA A 180 -16.90 2.85 11.74
CA ALA A 180 -16.70 4.20 12.24
C ALA A 180 -17.61 4.51 13.44
N ALA A 181 -18.89 4.15 13.36
CA ALA A 181 -19.83 4.29 14.47
C ALA A 181 -19.39 3.52 15.72
N ARG A 182 -18.91 2.28 15.55
CA ARG A 182 -18.37 1.47 16.66
C ARG A 182 -17.10 2.06 17.25
N MET A 183 -16.19 2.57 16.40
CA MET A 183 -14.95 3.20 16.84
C MET A 183 -15.23 4.49 17.61
N TYR A 184 -16.17 5.32 17.13
CA TYR A 184 -16.61 6.53 17.81
C TYR A 184 -17.13 6.25 19.23
N GLU A 185 -18.01 5.24 19.38
CA GLU A 185 -18.54 4.84 20.69
C GLU A 185 -17.45 4.27 21.62
N ALA A 186 -16.58 3.42 21.08
CA ALA A 186 -15.57 2.73 21.88
C ALA A 186 -14.48 3.67 22.42
N LEU A 187 -14.08 4.65 21.60
CA LEU A 187 -12.95 5.54 21.91
C LEU A 187 -13.38 6.77 22.72
N ASN A 188 -14.69 7.04 22.84
CA ASN A 188 -15.24 8.21 23.53
C ASN A 188 -14.48 9.50 23.17
N CYS A 189 -14.25 9.68 21.87
CA CYS A 189 -13.40 10.72 21.32
C CYS A 189 -13.86 12.11 21.76
N ARG A 190 -12.91 13.03 21.98
CA ARG A 190 -13.25 14.45 21.86
C ARG A 190 -13.45 14.74 20.39
N ASP A 191 -14.61 15.25 20.05
CA ASP A 191 -14.96 15.55 18.68
C ASP A 191 -15.04 17.06 18.43
N ASP A 192 -14.66 17.45 17.22
CA ASP A 192 -14.88 18.78 16.67
C ASP A 192 -15.25 18.60 15.20
N LEU A 193 -16.55 18.35 14.97
CA LEU A 193 -17.08 18.05 13.65
C LEU A 193 -16.77 19.18 12.65
N ASP A 194 -16.82 20.43 13.07
CA ASP A 194 -16.58 21.56 12.19
C ASP A 194 -15.10 21.65 11.78
N THR A 195 -14.18 21.42 12.71
CA THR A 195 -12.74 21.31 12.38
C THR A 195 -12.49 20.14 11.42
N ALA A 196 -13.05 18.96 11.70
CA ALA A 196 -12.93 17.79 10.82
C ALA A 196 -13.43 18.09 9.39
N LEU A 197 -14.61 18.70 9.26
CA LEU A 197 -15.17 19.08 7.96
C LEU A 197 -14.32 20.14 7.24
N SER A 198 -13.76 21.12 7.97
CA SER A 198 -12.92 22.17 7.38
C SER A 198 -11.61 21.64 6.77
N ILE A 199 -11.09 20.52 7.30
CA ILE A 199 -9.86 19.89 6.85
C ILE A 199 -10.15 18.90 5.72
N TYR A 200 -11.03 17.92 5.97
CA TYR A 200 -11.23 16.77 5.09
C TYR A 200 -12.31 16.99 4.03
N PHE A 201 -13.22 17.96 4.23
CA PHE A 201 -14.35 18.24 3.34
C PHE A 201 -14.29 19.65 2.76
N ARG A 202 -13.10 20.26 2.69
CA ARG A 202 -12.90 21.62 2.18
C ARG A 202 -13.51 21.85 0.79
N ASN A 203 -13.47 20.83 -0.06
CA ASN A 203 -13.97 20.88 -1.44
C ASN A 203 -15.35 20.23 -1.62
N ALA A 204 -16.04 19.86 -0.53
CA ALA A 204 -17.37 19.25 -0.59
C ALA A 204 -18.45 20.31 -0.91
N SER A 205 -19.53 19.87 -1.55
CA SER A 205 -20.68 20.74 -1.80
C SER A 205 -21.42 21.09 -0.51
N ILE A 206 -22.17 22.19 -0.53
CA ILE A 206 -23.00 22.62 0.61
C ILE A 206 -23.98 21.51 1.00
N ASP A 207 -24.55 20.78 0.03
CA ASP A 207 -25.50 19.69 0.30
C ASP A 207 -24.85 18.52 1.05
N VAL A 208 -23.60 18.17 0.72
CA VAL A 208 -22.85 17.13 1.43
C VAL A 208 -22.61 17.57 2.88
N LEU A 209 -22.17 18.81 3.09
CA LEU A 209 -21.94 19.35 4.43
C LEU A 209 -23.25 19.42 5.25
N ALA A 210 -24.34 19.83 4.62
CA ALA A 210 -25.67 19.88 5.24
C ALA A 210 -26.16 18.47 5.61
N THR A 211 -25.91 17.47 4.76
CA THR A 211 -26.25 16.07 5.04
C THR A 211 -25.51 15.54 6.27
N ILE A 212 -24.20 15.82 6.38
CA ILE A 212 -23.40 15.37 7.52
C ILE A 212 -23.83 16.10 8.80
N ARG A 213 -24.01 17.43 8.74
CA ARG A 213 -24.45 18.24 9.90
C ARG A 213 -25.88 17.93 10.35
N GLY A 214 -26.73 17.52 9.43
CA GLY A 214 -28.11 17.13 9.69
C GLY A 214 -28.27 15.70 10.20
N ALA A 215 -27.17 14.95 10.40
CA ALA A 215 -27.24 13.60 10.92
C ALA A 215 -27.88 13.58 12.33
N PRO A 216 -28.69 12.56 12.69
CA PRO A 216 -29.41 12.53 13.96
C PRO A 216 -28.51 12.55 15.19
N THR A 217 -27.30 12.01 15.06
CA THR A 217 -26.28 11.98 16.11
C THR A 217 -24.90 12.24 15.51
N LEU A 218 -23.94 12.66 16.35
CA LEU A 218 -22.53 12.79 15.95
C LEU A 218 -21.95 11.45 15.47
N LYS A 219 -22.35 10.34 16.09
CA LYS A 219 -22.00 8.99 15.63
C LYS A 219 -22.43 8.76 14.19
N ASP A 220 -23.66 9.15 13.85
CA ASP A 220 -24.17 9.03 12.48
C ASP A 220 -23.43 9.97 11.53
N ALA A 221 -23.11 11.19 11.97
CA ALA A 221 -22.31 12.15 11.20
C ALA A 221 -20.92 11.58 10.85
N TYR A 222 -20.21 11.00 11.82
CA TYR A 222 -18.92 10.35 11.59
C TYR A 222 -19.03 9.07 10.77
N GLY A 223 -20.13 8.33 10.88
CA GLY A 223 -20.45 7.21 9.98
C GLY A 223 -20.60 7.66 8.52
N LEU A 224 -21.32 8.77 8.29
CA LEU A 224 -21.47 9.38 6.96
C LEU A 224 -20.13 9.88 6.42
N ILE A 225 -19.32 10.56 7.25
CA ILE A 225 -17.96 10.99 6.88
C ILE A 225 -17.16 9.78 6.41
N ALA A 226 -17.08 8.74 7.23
CA ALA A 226 -16.19 7.62 7.00
C ALA A 226 -16.57 6.74 5.81
N ALA A 227 -17.83 6.79 5.37
CA ALA A 227 -18.33 6.11 4.17
C ALA A 227 -18.39 7.01 2.93
N SER A 228 -18.08 8.30 3.06
CA SER A 228 -18.18 9.24 1.95
C SER A 228 -17.02 9.09 0.96
N PRO A 229 -17.25 9.37 -0.34
CA PRO A 229 -16.16 9.49 -1.32
C PRO A 229 -15.13 10.55 -0.95
N HIS A 230 -15.57 11.68 -0.37
CA HIS A 230 -14.68 12.78 0.04
C HIS A 230 -13.64 12.36 1.08
N PHE A 231 -13.99 11.41 1.95
CA PHE A 231 -13.07 10.88 2.94
C PHE A 231 -12.29 9.66 2.45
N CYS A 232 -12.95 8.77 1.71
CA CYS A 232 -12.36 7.49 1.31
C CYS A 232 -11.40 7.61 0.13
N LEU A 233 -11.55 8.62 -0.72
CA LEU A 233 -10.77 8.76 -1.94
C LEU A 233 -9.59 9.73 -1.75
N ARG A 234 -8.44 9.38 -2.33
CA ARG A 234 -7.23 10.20 -2.37
C ARG A 234 -6.78 10.41 -3.81
#